data_AF-W1PK53-F1
#
_entry.id   AF-W1PK53-F1
#
_cell.length_a   1.000
_cell.length_b   1.000
_cell.length_c   1.000
_cell.angle_alpha   90.00
_cell.angle_beta   90.00
_cell.angle_gamma   90.00
#
_symmetry.space_group_name_H-M   'P 1'
#
loop_
_entity.id
_entity.type
_entity.pdbx_description
1 polymer ?
#
loop_
_entity_poly.entity_id
_entity_poly.type
_entity_poly.pdbx_seq_one_letter_code
_entity_poly.pdbx_strand_id
1 'polypeptide(L)'
;MPAWWRWYAWACPVAWTLYGLVASQFGDVYTTFVDDAGALFKNQTVAEFVNDYFGFEHNFLGVVAAIIIGFTVLFPFIFAFSVKVLSFQKR
;
A
#
# COMPACT_ATOMS: atom_id res chain seq x y z
N MET A 1 6.49 11.91 -9.99
CA MET A 1 7.40 11.89 -8.81
C MET A 1 8.83 11.63 -9.27
N PRO A 2 9.83 12.43 -8.84
CA PRO A 2 11.23 12.19 -9.18
C PRO A 2 11.68 10.79 -8.74
N ALA A 3 12.54 10.14 -9.53
CA ALA A 3 12.93 8.73 -9.28
C ALA A 3 13.53 8.53 -7.88
N TRP A 4 14.27 9.51 -7.38
CA TRP A 4 14.91 9.46 -6.06
C TRP A 4 13.97 9.67 -4.87
N TRP A 5 12.70 10.04 -5.07
CA TRP A 5 11.70 10.07 -3.98
C TRP A 5 10.91 8.77 -3.87
N ARG A 6 10.98 7.90 -4.90
CA ARG A 6 10.14 6.70 -4.97
C ARG A 6 10.45 5.71 -3.86
N TRP A 7 11.72 5.55 -3.48
CA TRP A 7 12.11 4.61 -2.43
C TRP A 7 11.47 4.93 -1.07
N TYR A 8 11.19 6.20 -0.78
CA TYR A 8 10.58 6.57 0.49
C TYR A 8 9.15 6.01 0.62
N ALA A 9 8.41 5.95 -0.49
CA ALA A 9 7.10 5.33 -0.52
C ALA A 9 7.18 3.81 -0.22
N TRP A 10 8.26 3.15 -0.61
CA TRP A 10 8.48 1.72 -0.33
C TRP A 10 8.83 1.44 1.13
N ALA A 11 9.43 2.41 1.84
CA ALA A 11 9.75 2.28 3.26
C ALA A 11 8.60 2.71 4.19
N CYS A 12 7.57 3.36 3.65
CA CYS A 12 6.48 3.94 4.45
C CYS A 12 5.33 2.93 4.65
N PRO A 13 5.04 2.50 5.89
CA PRO A 13 3.94 1.56 6.14
C PRO A 13 2.57 2.12 5.74
N VAL A 14 2.36 3.44 5.84
CA VAL A 14 1.09 4.09 5.45
C VAL A 14 0.85 3.97 3.94
N ALA A 15 1.90 4.04 3.12
CA ALA A 15 1.78 3.88 1.67
C ALA A 15 1.31 2.46 1.30
N TRP A 16 1.86 1.44 1.97
CA TRP A 16 1.43 0.05 1.82
C TRP A 16 -0.01 -0.17 2.27
N THR A 17 -0.42 0.44 3.39
CA THR A 17 -1.82 0.38 3.86
C THR A 17 -2.78 1.02 2.87
N LEU A 18 -2.44 2.19 2.31
CA LEU A 18 -3.29 2.86 1.32
C LEU A 18 -3.41 2.02 0.04
N TYR A 19 -2.31 1.44 -0.44
CA TYR A 19 -2.34 0.49 -1.55
C TYR A 19 -3.30 -0.65 -1.24
N GLY A 20 -3.14 -1.32 -0.10
CA GLY A 20 -3.97 -2.46 0.29
C GLY A 20 -5.44 -2.09 0.40
N LEU A 21 -5.75 -0.92 0.95
CA LEU A 21 -7.10 -0.41 1.09
C LEU A 21 -7.77 -0.17 -0.28
N VAL A 22 -7.07 0.50 -1.20
CA VAL A 22 -7.62 0.81 -2.53
C VAL A 22 -7.72 -0.45 -3.39
N ALA A 23 -6.69 -1.31 -3.40
CA ALA A 23 -6.68 -2.54 -4.18
C ALA A 23 -7.72 -3.57 -3.68
N SER A 24 -8.01 -3.60 -2.36
CA SER A 24 -9.05 -4.48 -1.81
C SER A 24 -10.46 -3.98 -2.07
N GLN A 25 -10.68 -2.66 -2.06
CA GLN A 25 -12.00 -2.08 -2.27
C GLN A 25 -12.38 -1.98 -3.75
N PHE A 26 -11.43 -1.60 -4.60
CA PHE A 26 -11.70 -1.25 -6.00
C PHE A 26 -11.02 -2.17 -7.01
N GLY A 27 -10.10 -3.04 -6.57
CA GLY A 27 -9.35 -3.94 -7.46
C GLY A 27 -10.16 -5.11 -8.02
N ASP A 28 -11.39 -5.33 -7.55
CA ASP A 28 -12.30 -6.38 -8.03
C ASP A 28 -13.70 -5.80 -8.40
N VAL A 29 -13.74 -4.51 -8.73
CA VAL A 29 -14.98 -3.81 -9.10
C VAL A 29 -15.11 -3.74 -10.62
N TYR A 30 -15.93 -4.63 -11.19
CA TYR A 30 -16.19 -4.71 -12.63
C TYR A 30 -17.31 -3.78 -13.12
N THR A 31 -17.84 -2.90 -12.26
CA THR A 31 -18.83 -1.92 -12.70
C THR A 31 -18.15 -0.93 -13.64
N THR A 32 -18.74 -0.72 -14.82
CA THR A 32 -18.26 0.27 -15.78
C THR A 32 -18.66 1.67 -15.36
N PHE A 33 -17.83 2.67 -15.68
CA PHE A 33 -18.23 4.07 -15.51
C PHE A 33 -19.48 4.38 -16.34
N VAL A 34 -20.46 5.06 -15.72
CA VAL A 34 -21.68 5.53 -16.40
C VAL A 34 -21.29 6.59 -17.44
N ASP A 35 -22.05 6.69 -18.53
CA ASP A 35 -21.81 7.55 -19.70
C ASP A 35 -21.47 9.02 -19.38
N ASP A 36 -21.82 9.52 -18.19
CA ASP A 36 -21.55 10.89 -17.73
C ASP A 36 -20.11 11.14 -17.23
N ALA A 37 -19.28 10.09 -17.06
CA ALA A 37 -17.89 10.21 -16.60
C ALA A 37 -16.92 10.82 -17.62
N GLY A 38 -17.42 11.22 -18.80
CA GLY A 38 -16.64 11.76 -19.90
C GLY A 38 -16.09 10.67 -20.82
N ALA A 39 -15.95 11.01 -22.11
CA ALA A 39 -15.62 10.07 -23.20
C ALA A 39 -14.31 9.26 -23.01
N LEU A 40 -13.46 9.63 -22.05
CA LEU A 40 -12.18 8.99 -21.74
C LEU A 40 -12.31 7.66 -20.99
N PHE A 41 -13.38 7.46 -20.20
CA PHE A 41 -13.56 6.28 -19.33
C PHE A 41 -14.76 5.41 -19.74
N LYS A 42 -15.37 5.71 -20.90
CA LYS A 42 -16.56 5.02 -21.39
C LYS A 42 -16.22 3.55 -21.65
N ASN A 43 -16.96 2.65 -21.00
CA ASN A 43 -16.78 1.19 -21.00
C ASN A 43 -15.55 0.64 -20.26
N GLN A 44 -14.79 1.45 -19.51
CA GLN A 44 -13.72 0.94 -18.65
C GLN A 44 -14.30 0.51 -17.29
N THR A 45 -13.84 -0.61 -16.76
CA THR A 45 -14.19 -1.03 -15.39
C THR A 45 -13.41 -0.23 -14.35
N VAL A 46 -13.97 -0.08 -13.14
CA VAL A 46 -13.25 0.58 -12.03
C VAL A 46 -11.95 -0.16 -11.71
N ALA A 47 -11.94 -1.49 -11.78
CA ALA A 47 -10.74 -2.31 -11.61
C ALA A 47 -9.65 -2.02 -12.65
N GLU A 48 -10.00 -1.90 -13.93
CA GLU A 48 -9.05 -1.51 -14.99
C GLU A 48 -8.51 -0.09 -14.79
N PHE A 49 -9.35 0.85 -14.38
CA PHE A 49 -8.89 2.22 -14.10
C PHE A 49 -7.90 2.26 -12.93
N VAL A 50 -8.17 1.52 -11.86
CA VAL A 50 -7.30 1.44 -10.68
C VAL A 50 -5.96 0.77 -11.01
N ASN A 51 -5.97 -0.24 -11.88
CA ASN A 51 -4.74 -0.85 -12.38
C ASN A 51 -3.96 0.11 -13.28
N ASP A 52 -4.58 0.67 -14.32
CA ASP A 52 -3.89 1.44 -15.35
C ASP A 52 -3.41 2.82 -14.83
N TYR A 53 -4.20 3.47 -13.97
CA TYR A 53 -3.88 4.80 -13.44
C TYR A 53 -3.04 4.76 -12.15
N PHE A 54 -3.33 3.84 -11.23
CA PHE A 54 -2.63 3.76 -9.93
C PHE A 54 -1.61 2.62 -9.83
N GLY A 55 -1.61 1.67 -10.77
CA GLY A 55 -0.72 0.51 -10.76
C GLY A 55 -1.10 -0.52 -9.68
N PHE A 56 -2.34 -0.50 -9.21
CA PHE A 56 -2.77 -1.35 -8.10
C PHE A 56 -3.36 -2.67 -8.60
N GLU A 57 -2.58 -3.74 -8.49
CA GLU A 57 -3.01 -5.10 -8.79
C GLU A 57 -3.58 -5.81 -7.56
N HIS A 58 -4.75 -6.43 -7.72
CA HIS A 58 -5.39 -7.25 -6.68
C HIS A 58 -4.54 -8.46 -6.29
N ASN A 59 -3.82 -9.06 -7.26
CA ASN A 59 -2.89 -10.17 -7.01
C ASN A 59 -1.71 -9.80 -6.09
N PHE A 60 -1.42 -8.51 -5.95
CA PHE A 60 -0.35 -8.01 -5.10
C PHE A 60 -0.77 -7.84 -3.63
N LEU A 61 -2.06 -7.98 -3.31
CA LEU A 61 -2.58 -7.87 -1.95
C LEU A 61 -1.89 -8.83 -0.96
N GLY A 62 -1.51 -10.03 -1.41
CA GLY A 62 -0.76 -10.98 -0.58
C GLY A 62 0.61 -10.43 -0.17
N VAL A 63 1.31 -9.75 -1.07
CA VAL A 63 2.61 -9.11 -0.78
C VAL A 63 2.42 -7.91 0.16
N VAL A 64 1.39 -7.10 -0.09
CA VAL A 64 1.03 -5.95 0.76
C VAL A 64 0.75 -6.40 2.18
N ALA A 65 -0.03 -7.47 2.35
CA ALA A 65 -0.32 -8.06 3.66
C ALA A 65 0.95 -8.53 4.38
N ALA A 66 1.85 -9.23 3.67
CA ALA A 66 3.12 -9.68 4.23
C ALA A 66 4.00 -8.50 4.68
N ILE A 67 4.07 -7.42 3.91
CA ILE A 67 4.83 -6.22 4.25
C ILE A 67 4.26 -5.53 5.49
N ILE A 68 2.93 -5.39 5.58
CA ILE A 68 2.27 -4.80 6.75
C ILE A 68 2.59 -5.62 8.01
N ILE A 69 2.46 -6.96 7.94
CA ILE A 69 2.83 -7.86 9.05
C ILE A 69 4.32 -7.68 9.40
N GLY A 70 5.18 -7.58 8.40
CA GLY A 70 6.61 -7.31 8.58
C GLY A 70 6.87 -6.05 9.39
N PHE A 71 6.24 -4.92 9.02
CA PHE A 71 6.34 -3.67 9.80
C PHE A 71 5.76 -3.82 11.21
N THR A 72 4.61 -4.50 11.36
CA THR A 72 3.96 -4.74 12.66
C THR A 72 4.85 -5.53 13.62
N VAL A 73 5.67 -6.45 13.13
CA VAL A 73 6.63 -7.20 13.95
C VAL A 73 7.94 -6.42 14.15
N LEU A 74 8.41 -5.75 13.10
CA LEU A 74 9.67 -5.02 13.09
C LEU A 74 9.68 -3.85 14.08
N PHE A 75 8.60 -3.06 14.19
CA PHE A 75 8.58 -1.93 15.11
C PHE A 75 8.66 -2.34 16.59
N PRO A 76 7.84 -3.29 17.09
CA PRO A 76 8.00 -3.82 18.44
C PRO A 76 9.35 -4.49 18.67
N PHE A 77 9.89 -5.20 17.68
CA PHE A 77 11.21 -5.82 17.81
C PHE A 77 12.31 -4.78 17.99
N ILE A 78 12.35 -3.74 17.14
CA ILE A 78 13.29 -2.63 17.26
C ILE A 78 13.10 -1.92 18.59
N PHE A 79 11.86 -1.69 19.03
CA PHE A 79 11.56 -1.08 20.32
C PHE A 79 12.12 -1.92 21.48
N ALA A 80 11.82 -3.22 21.52
CA ALA A 80 12.29 -4.12 22.57
C ALA A 80 13.83 -4.24 22.57
N PHE A 81 14.45 -4.34 21.38
CA PHE A 81 15.90 -4.36 21.23
C PHE A 81 16.53 -3.05 21.70
N SER A 82 15.97 -1.91 21.31
CA SER A 82 16.43 -0.59 21.72
C SER A 82 16.32 -0.43 23.23
N VAL A 83 15.21 -0.86 23.85
CA VAL A 83 15.08 -0.86 25.31
C VAL A 83 16.15 -1.74 25.96
N LYS A 84 16.42 -2.94 25.44
CA LYS A 84 17.45 -3.84 26.00
C LYS A 84 18.88 -3.28 25.88
N VAL A 85 19.20 -2.62 24.77
CA VAL A 85 20.55 -2.08 24.51
C VAL A 85 20.75 -0.71 25.18
N LEU A 86 19.74 0.15 25.12
CA LEU A 86 19.74 1.50 25.70
C LEU A 86 19.32 1.51 27.17
N SER A 87 18.89 0.38 27.75
CA SER A 87 18.80 0.21 29.21
C SER A 87 20.22 0.15 29.79
N PHE A 88 20.91 1.28 29.69
CA PHE A 88 22.05 1.67 30.52
C PHE A 88 21.58 2.02 31.93
N GLN A 89 20.65 1.25 32.50
CA GLN A 89 20.62 1.09 33.95
C GLN A 89 21.84 0.24 34.34
N LYS A 90 23.03 0.84 34.19
CA LYS A 90 23.99 0.86 35.29
C LYS A 90 23.18 1.35 36.49
N ARG A 91 22.92 0.46 37.44
CA ARG A 91 22.55 0.72 38.84
C ARG A 91 21.73 1.99 39.09
#